data_AF-A0A399EKI9-F1
#
_entry.id   AF-A0A399EKI9-F1
#
_cell.length_a   1.000
_cell.length_b   1.000
_cell.length_c   1.000
_cell.angle_alpha   90.00
_cell.angle_beta   90.00
_cell.angle_gamma   90.00
#
_symmetry.space_group_name_H-M   'P 1'
#
loop_
_entity.id
_entity.type
_entity.pdbx_description
1 polymer ?
#
loop_
_entity_poly.entity_id
_entity_poly.type
_entity_poly.pdbx_seq_one_letter_code
_entity_poly.pdbx_strand_id
1 'polypeptide(L)'
;MGLLTDYLAAALKSANYKPGEGGFIEGAVPEIPGLLVRGRTFEECRERLRSELETWLARALLSHQALPELGGAGALLQELALSTHPSTNPVEQAILQNTRTILQELRSLRRGGGGGRPEAQPAAPAPQAQPQAQPQPKRPGLKVADYLAEVGLQLKPSLPPSNEAEDKALERLAGFMGERYSAFEGLYARLKSAAARGGADFQYSLSALSQQDIGTNTQICLWLKEAGLLQKYTYSSKQRRIYARPSSEGKHQGFLTGGWFERYVRQRVQLSLRRRNIPYDLEANPLILYPNGDRFEVDLLVRTPNRFLLVECKTGEFDEALDRHQRIASDLRIPAKQVLYVLLGIPEPVLDELSSQWGFTFANEKTLDEQLEAVLV
;
A
#
# COMPACT_ATOMS: atom_id res chain seq x y z
N MET A 1 -4.83 41.06 -2.02
CA MET A 1 -5.33 39.67 -2.09
C MET A 1 -5.26 39.07 -0.70
N GLY A 2 -5.96 37.97 -0.41
CA GLY A 2 -6.00 37.42 0.95
C GLY A 2 -4.74 36.63 1.28
N LEU A 3 -4.32 36.62 2.55
CA LEU A 3 -3.09 35.98 3.04
C LEU A 3 -2.93 34.51 2.58
N LEU A 4 -4.04 33.74 2.62
CA LEU A 4 -4.10 32.35 2.13
C LEU A 4 -3.88 32.25 0.62
N THR A 5 -4.48 33.16 -0.15
CA THR A 5 -4.34 33.19 -1.62
C THR A 5 -2.91 33.54 -2.01
N ASP A 6 -2.28 34.46 -1.29
CA ASP A 6 -0.90 34.89 -1.55
C ASP A 6 0.09 33.77 -1.25
N TYR A 7 -0.11 33.01 -0.16
CA TYR A 7 0.70 31.83 0.16
C TYR A 7 0.54 30.71 -0.89
N LEU A 8 -0.69 30.37 -1.28
CA LEU A 8 -0.93 29.35 -2.30
C LEU A 8 -0.34 29.77 -3.65
N ALA A 9 -0.44 31.04 -4.02
CA ALA A 9 0.17 31.57 -5.23
C ALA A 9 1.70 31.52 -5.17
N ALA A 10 2.31 31.83 -4.03
CA ALA A 10 3.75 31.72 -3.81
C ALA A 10 4.23 30.26 -3.92
N ALA A 11 3.52 29.32 -3.28
CA ALA A 11 3.83 27.89 -3.34
C ALA A 11 3.71 27.31 -4.76
N LEU A 12 2.66 27.70 -5.49
CA LEU A 12 2.50 27.29 -6.90
C LEU A 12 3.56 27.91 -7.82
N LYS A 13 4.12 29.06 -7.45
CA LYS A 13 5.21 29.71 -8.18
C LYS A 13 6.57 29.06 -7.92
N SER A 14 6.81 28.52 -6.72
CA SER A 14 8.01 27.73 -6.41
C SER A 14 7.90 26.25 -6.82
N ALA A 15 6.73 25.83 -7.30
CA ALA A 15 6.51 24.46 -7.75
C ALA A 15 7.40 24.08 -8.94
N ASN A 16 8.06 22.93 -8.81
CA ASN A 16 8.83 22.30 -9.86
C ASN A 16 8.01 21.22 -10.55
N TYR A 17 8.01 21.27 -11.89
CA TYR A 17 7.36 20.27 -12.73
C TYR A 17 8.43 19.51 -13.52
N LYS A 18 8.46 18.19 -13.39
CA LYS A 18 9.40 17.33 -14.11
C LYS A 18 8.66 16.17 -14.78
N PRO A 19 9.15 15.67 -15.93
CA PRO A 19 8.66 14.42 -16.48
C PRO A 19 8.86 13.30 -15.46
N GLY A 20 7.80 12.58 -15.16
CA GLY A 20 7.80 11.38 -14.31
C GLY A 20 7.66 10.10 -15.13
N GLU A 21 7.71 8.96 -14.44
CA GLU A 21 7.40 7.65 -15.02
C GLU A 21 5.97 7.62 -15.59
N GLY A 22 5.72 6.77 -16.57
CA GLY A 22 4.38 6.58 -17.15
C GLY A 22 3.85 7.72 -18.03
N GLY A 23 4.68 8.69 -18.43
CA GLY A 23 4.23 9.86 -19.22
C GLY A 23 3.48 10.92 -18.40
N PHE A 24 3.55 10.82 -17.08
CA PHE A 24 3.02 11.83 -16.17
C PHE A 24 4.00 12.99 -16.01
N ILE A 25 3.47 14.14 -15.65
CA ILE A 25 4.23 15.28 -15.14
C ILE A 25 4.10 15.24 -13.63
N GLU A 26 5.22 15.20 -12.94
CA GLU A 26 5.33 15.30 -11.48
C GLU A 26 5.46 16.75 -11.08
N GLY A 27 4.58 17.22 -10.20
CA GLY A 27 4.62 18.55 -9.59
C GLY A 27 4.94 18.43 -8.10
N ALA A 28 5.93 19.16 -7.63
CA ALA A 28 6.27 19.24 -6.21
C ALA A 28 6.63 20.66 -5.82
N VAL A 29 6.42 21.01 -4.55
CA VAL A 29 6.91 22.26 -3.97
C VAL A 29 8.14 21.92 -3.12
N PRO A 30 9.37 22.31 -3.51
CA PRO A 30 10.60 21.93 -2.80
C PRO A 30 10.61 22.29 -1.32
N GLU A 31 9.96 23.39 -0.96
CA GLU A 31 9.89 23.89 0.41
C GLU A 31 8.90 23.11 1.27
N ILE A 32 8.03 22.29 0.67
CA ILE A 32 7.03 21.46 1.35
C ILE A 32 7.38 19.98 1.12
N PRO A 33 8.21 19.38 1.98
CA PRO A 33 8.60 17.98 1.84
C PRO A 33 7.39 17.04 1.93
N GLY A 34 7.34 16.06 1.03
CA GLY A 34 6.27 15.06 0.96
C GLY A 34 5.07 15.47 0.09
N LEU A 35 4.98 16.72 -0.39
CA LEU A 35 3.91 17.16 -1.27
C LEU A 35 4.30 16.97 -2.75
N LEU A 36 3.98 15.78 -3.29
CA LEU A 36 4.17 15.42 -4.68
C LEU A 36 2.81 15.09 -5.31
N VAL A 37 2.52 15.66 -6.48
CA VAL A 37 1.36 15.30 -7.28
C VAL A 37 1.78 14.90 -8.69
N ARG A 38 0.87 14.22 -9.39
CA ARG A 38 1.07 13.83 -10.79
C ARG A 38 -0.16 14.13 -11.62
N GLY A 39 0.04 14.55 -12.86
CA GLY A 39 -1.01 14.73 -13.86
C GLY A 39 -0.53 14.27 -15.25
N ARG A 40 -1.44 13.86 -16.12
CA ARG A 40 -1.11 13.44 -17.49
C ARG A 40 -0.73 14.61 -18.37
N THR A 41 -1.16 15.81 -17.99
CA THR A 41 -0.78 17.08 -18.61
C THR A 41 -0.25 18.03 -17.56
N PHE A 42 0.46 19.07 -18.00
CA PHE A 42 0.94 20.12 -17.11
C PHE A 42 -0.22 20.78 -16.36
N GLU A 43 -1.31 21.08 -17.07
CA GLU A 43 -2.48 21.73 -16.48
C GLU A 43 -3.18 20.85 -15.45
N GLU A 44 -3.34 19.55 -15.73
CA GLU A 44 -3.89 18.59 -14.76
C GLU A 44 -3.00 18.49 -13.53
N CYS A 45 -1.68 18.43 -13.72
CA CYS A 45 -0.72 18.36 -12.63
C CYS A 45 -0.78 19.62 -11.76
N ARG A 46 -0.86 20.80 -12.38
CA ARG A 46 -0.95 22.09 -11.70
C ARG A 46 -2.24 22.24 -10.89
N GLU A 47 -3.40 21.87 -11.45
CA GLU A 47 -4.68 21.92 -10.73
C GLU A 47 -4.73 20.93 -9.55
N ARG A 48 -4.13 19.75 -9.71
CA ARG A 48 -3.95 18.79 -8.61
C ARG A 48 -3.03 19.34 -7.53
N LEU A 49 -1.90 19.94 -7.92
CA LEU A 49 -0.94 20.50 -6.97
C LEU A 49 -1.60 21.58 -6.13
N ARG A 50 -2.39 22.44 -6.78
CA ARG A 50 -3.19 23.45 -6.10
C ARG A 50 -4.16 22.85 -5.07
N SER A 51 -4.91 21.82 -5.47
CA SER A 51 -5.90 21.18 -4.59
C SER A 51 -5.26 20.50 -3.37
N GLU A 52 -4.11 19.84 -3.58
CA GLU A 52 -3.36 19.19 -2.49
C GLU A 52 -2.64 20.23 -1.60
N LEU A 53 -2.12 21.32 -2.18
CA LEU A 53 -1.58 22.45 -1.42
C LEU A 53 -2.63 23.08 -0.50
N GLU A 54 -3.86 23.28 -0.98
CA GLU A 54 -4.97 23.80 -0.16
C GLU A 54 -5.26 22.86 1.03
N THR A 55 -5.26 21.55 0.78
CA THR A 55 -5.53 20.55 1.81
C THR A 55 -4.39 20.44 2.83
N TRP A 56 -3.15 20.46 2.34
CA TRP A 56 -1.95 20.45 3.16
C TRP A 56 -1.89 21.68 4.07
N LEU A 57 -2.12 22.88 3.51
CA LEU A 57 -2.10 24.14 4.26
C LEU A 57 -3.17 24.14 5.37
N ALA A 58 -4.38 23.67 5.07
CA ALA A 58 -5.44 23.56 6.07
C ALA A 58 -5.04 22.64 7.25
N ARG A 59 -4.39 21.51 6.97
CA ARG A 59 -3.91 20.59 8.01
C ARG A 59 -2.78 21.17 8.84
N ALA A 60 -1.81 21.82 8.19
CA ALA A 60 -0.68 22.46 8.87
C ALA A 60 -1.15 23.55 9.83
N LEU A 61 -2.08 24.41 9.38
CA LEU A 61 -2.69 25.47 10.21
C LEU A 61 -3.46 24.89 11.40
N LEU A 62 -4.32 23.88 11.18
CA LEU A 62 -5.12 23.24 12.23
C LEU A 62 -4.27 22.50 13.28
N SER A 63 -3.08 22.05 12.88
CA SER A 63 -2.17 21.30 13.74
C SER A 63 -1.07 22.18 14.34
N HIS A 64 -1.12 23.50 14.11
CA HIS A 64 -0.09 24.46 14.49
C HIS A 64 1.34 24.05 14.09
N GLN A 65 1.49 23.31 12.99
CA GLN A 65 2.80 22.98 12.45
C GLN A 65 3.46 24.23 11.86
N ALA A 66 4.79 24.27 11.87
CA ALA A 66 5.55 25.36 11.29
C ALA A 66 5.38 25.37 9.75
N LEU A 67 4.90 26.49 9.22
CA LEU A 67 4.81 26.73 7.78
C LEU A 67 6.18 27.15 7.21
N PRO A 68 6.60 26.59 6.05
CA PRO A 68 7.74 27.10 5.30
C PRO A 68 7.52 28.55 4.86
N GLU A 69 8.59 29.35 4.87
CA GLU A 69 8.50 30.74 4.48
C GLU A 69 8.42 30.87 2.96
N LEU A 70 7.21 31.14 2.45
CA LEU A 70 6.93 31.30 1.02
C LEU A 70 6.42 32.71 0.75
N GLY A 71 7.23 33.50 0.05
CA GLY A 71 6.83 34.83 -0.43
C GLY A 71 6.47 35.85 0.66
N GLY A 72 6.95 35.67 1.90
CA GLY A 72 6.65 36.55 3.04
C GLY A 72 5.26 36.34 3.67
N ALA A 73 4.47 35.38 3.16
CA ALA A 73 3.13 35.06 3.68
C ALA A 73 3.14 33.96 4.74
N GLY A 74 4.24 33.19 4.86
CA GLY A 74 4.34 32.05 5.76
C GLY A 74 4.27 32.47 7.23
N ALA A 75 5.14 33.40 7.62
CA ALA A 75 5.21 33.93 8.98
C ALA A 75 3.91 34.62 9.41
N LEU A 76 3.30 35.40 8.52
CA LEU A 76 2.03 36.09 8.80
C LEU A 76 0.87 35.09 8.97
N LEU A 77 0.82 34.02 8.16
CA LEU A 77 -0.19 32.96 8.31
C LEU A 77 0.04 32.15 9.59
N GLN A 78 1.28 31.88 9.94
CA GLN A 78 1.64 31.19 11.18
C GLN A 78 1.23 32.02 12.40
N GLU A 79 1.55 33.31 12.42
CA GLU A 79 1.15 34.24 13.48
C GLU A 79 -0.37 34.30 13.59
N LEU A 80 -1.07 34.42 12.47
CA LEU A 80 -2.54 34.40 12.44
C LEU A 80 -3.08 33.08 13.02
N ALA A 81 -2.53 31.93 12.63
CA ALA A 81 -2.95 30.61 13.11
C ALA A 81 -2.64 30.37 14.59
N LEU A 82 -1.57 30.97 15.12
CA LEU A 82 -1.22 30.91 16.54
C LEU A 82 -2.07 31.88 17.37
N SER A 83 -2.47 33.02 16.80
CA SER A 83 -3.36 34.00 17.44
C SER A 83 -4.83 33.58 17.45
N THR A 84 -5.23 32.77 16.47
CA THR A 84 -6.56 32.12 16.40
C THR A 84 -6.53 30.81 17.17
N HIS A 85 -6.63 30.90 18.50
CA HIS A 85 -6.68 29.73 19.35
C HIS A 85 -8.03 28.99 19.18
N PRO A 86 -8.07 27.68 18.85
CA PRO A 86 -9.32 26.92 18.72
C PRO A 86 -10.11 26.71 20.02
N SER A 87 -9.63 27.24 21.15
CA SER A 87 -10.16 26.96 22.49
C SER A 87 -11.07 28.06 23.05
N THR A 88 -11.23 29.20 22.37
CA THR A 88 -11.87 30.38 22.97
C THR A 88 -13.29 30.71 22.49
N ASN A 89 -13.84 30.07 21.45
CA ASN A 89 -15.22 30.33 21.04
C ASN A 89 -15.94 29.13 20.39
N PRO A 90 -16.96 28.53 21.04
CA PRO A 90 -17.74 27.42 20.49
C PRO A 90 -18.54 27.78 19.23
N VAL A 91 -18.83 29.06 19.01
CA VAL A 91 -19.50 29.53 17.78
C VAL A 91 -18.57 29.42 16.58
N GLU A 92 -17.29 29.72 16.75
CA GLU A 92 -16.28 29.63 15.67
C GLU A 92 -15.96 28.18 15.30
N GLN A 93 -15.95 27.26 16.28
CA GLN A 93 -15.83 25.82 16.00
C GLN A 93 -17.03 25.31 15.19
N ALA A 94 -18.25 25.72 15.54
CA ALA A 94 -19.45 25.37 14.80
C ALA A 94 -19.43 25.96 13.38
N ILE A 95 -18.94 27.19 13.21
CA ILE A 95 -18.78 27.83 11.90
C ILE A 95 -17.74 27.09 11.04
N LEU A 96 -16.60 26.70 11.60
CA LEU A 96 -15.56 25.95 10.88
C LEU A 96 -16.04 24.55 10.48
N GLN A 97 -16.73 23.85 11.36
CA GLN A 97 -17.34 22.56 11.02
C GLN A 97 -18.41 22.70 9.94
N ASN A 98 -19.30 23.70 10.05
CA ASN A 98 -20.33 23.94 9.04
C ASN A 98 -19.74 24.34 7.69
N THR A 99 -18.69 25.17 7.68
CA THR A 99 -18.00 25.59 6.46
C THR A 99 -17.32 24.39 5.78
N ARG A 100 -16.73 23.47 6.57
CA ARG A 100 -16.17 22.21 6.06
C ARG A 100 -17.24 21.34 5.39
N THR A 101 -18.40 21.21 6.02
CA THR A 101 -19.55 20.44 5.48
C THR A 101 -20.06 21.06 4.18
N ILE A 102 -20.28 22.38 4.15
CA ILE A 102 -20.75 23.12 2.96
C ILE A 102 -19.76 22.98 1.80
N LEU A 103 -18.45 23.04 2.06
CA LEU A 103 -17.43 22.87 1.02
C LEU A 103 -17.40 21.45 0.44
N GLN A 104 -17.69 20.42 1.26
CA GLN A 104 -17.81 19.04 0.80
C GLN A 104 -19.07 18.84 -0.07
N GLU A 105 -20.19 19.45 0.32
CA GLU A 105 -21.44 19.44 -0.45
C GLU A 105 -21.30 20.18 -1.79
N LEU A 106 -20.68 21.36 -1.81
CA LEU A 106 -20.44 22.12 -3.05
C LEU A 106 -19.56 21.35 -4.05
N ARG A 107 -18.57 20.58 -3.56
CA ARG A 107 -17.75 19.69 -4.39
C ARG A 107 -18.57 18.53 -4.97
N SER A 108 -19.55 18.03 -4.22
CA SER A 108 -20.46 16.99 -4.69
C SER A 108 -21.42 17.52 -5.77
N LEU A 109 -21.91 18.74 -5.62
CA LEU A 109 -22.81 19.41 -6.56
C LEU A 109 -22.12 19.80 -7.87
N ARG A 110 -20.86 20.26 -7.82
CA ARG A 110 -20.06 20.56 -9.02
C ARG A 110 -19.76 19.34 -9.89
N ARG A 111 -19.87 18.12 -9.36
CA ARG A 111 -19.74 16.87 -10.14
C ARG A 111 -21.02 16.46 -10.88
N GLY A 112 -22.16 17.12 -10.64
CA GLY A 112 -23.48 16.68 -11.14
C GLY A 112 -24.17 17.55 -12.20
N GLY A 113 -23.53 18.60 -12.74
CA GLY A 113 -24.22 19.58 -13.60
C GLY A 113 -23.90 19.45 -15.10
N GLY A 114 -24.77 18.78 -15.88
CA GLY A 114 -24.69 18.81 -17.35
C GLY A 114 -25.96 18.34 -18.08
N GLY A 115 -26.74 19.29 -18.61
CA GLY A 115 -27.81 19.13 -19.63
C GLY A 115 -29.19 18.77 -19.06
N GLY A 116 -30.32 19.44 -19.34
CA GLY A 116 -30.75 20.31 -20.44
C GLY A 116 -32.11 19.79 -20.92
N ARG A 117 -33.23 20.42 -20.50
CA ARG A 117 -34.61 20.09 -20.92
C ARG A 117 -34.97 20.82 -22.22
N PRO A 118 -35.82 20.21 -23.08
CA PRO A 118 -37.01 20.94 -23.51
C PRO A 118 -38.31 20.10 -23.54
N GLU A 119 -39.40 20.84 -23.70
CA GLU A 119 -40.82 20.55 -23.44
C GLU A 119 -41.53 19.66 -24.50
N ALA A 120 -42.76 19.29 -24.15
CA ALA A 120 -43.58 18.22 -24.73
C ALA A 120 -44.70 18.70 -25.69
N GLN A 121 -45.20 17.78 -26.55
CA GLN A 121 -46.62 17.59 -26.98
C GLN A 121 -46.75 16.46 -28.06
N PRO A 122 -47.94 15.88 -28.35
CA PRO A 122 -48.62 14.79 -27.63
C PRO A 122 -48.77 13.48 -28.45
N ALA A 123 -49.25 12.44 -27.78
CA ALA A 123 -49.18 11.02 -28.16
C ALA A 123 -50.27 10.49 -29.14
N ALA A 124 -49.94 9.36 -29.78
CA ALA A 124 -50.88 8.33 -30.24
C ALA A 124 -50.47 6.96 -29.66
N PRO A 125 -51.40 6.03 -29.38
CA PRO A 125 -51.18 4.94 -28.43
C PRO A 125 -50.49 3.73 -29.07
N ALA A 126 -49.50 3.17 -28.36
CA ALA A 126 -48.85 1.90 -28.68
C ALA A 126 -48.81 1.00 -27.42
N PRO A 127 -48.68 -0.32 -27.58
CA PRO A 127 -49.16 -1.32 -26.62
C PRO A 127 -48.35 -1.39 -25.33
N GLN A 128 -49.00 -1.85 -24.26
CA GLN A 128 -48.50 -1.92 -22.88
C GLN A 128 -47.11 -2.59 -22.80
N ALA A 129 -46.09 -1.79 -22.49
CA ALA A 129 -44.76 -2.25 -22.12
C ALA A 129 -44.72 -2.59 -20.63
N GLN A 130 -44.18 -3.77 -20.31
CA GLN A 130 -43.84 -4.17 -18.94
C GLN A 130 -42.85 -3.17 -18.32
N PRO A 131 -42.87 -2.94 -16.98
CA PRO A 131 -42.00 -1.95 -16.36
C PRO A 131 -40.53 -2.33 -16.57
N GLN A 132 -39.83 -1.58 -17.42
CA GLN A 132 -38.38 -1.64 -17.52
C GLN A 132 -37.80 -1.07 -16.23
N ALA A 133 -37.09 -1.91 -15.48
CA ALA A 133 -36.32 -1.49 -14.32
C ALA A 133 -35.34 -0.39 -14.74
N GLN A 134 -35.33 0.73 -14.01
CA GLN A 134 -34.34 1.78 -14.17
C GLN A 134 -32.92 1.16 -14.13
N PRO A 135 -31.98 1.55 -15.00
CA PRO A 135 -30.61 1.05 -14.94
C PRO A 135 -30.03 1.45 -13.58
N GLN A 136 -29.91 0.47 -12.69
CA GLN A 136 -29.16 0.65 -11.46
C GLN A 136 -27.75 1.12 -11.82
N PRO A 137 -27.16 2.07 -11.08
CA PRO A 137 -25.76 2.42 -11.28
C PRO A 137 -24.95 1.12 -11.19
N LYS A 138 -24.24 0.76 -12.28
CA LYS A 138 -23.39 -0.44 -12.32
C LYS A 138 -22.45 -0.34 -11.12
N ARG A 139 -22.58 -1.27 -10.16
CA ARG A 139 -21.61 -1.38 -9.07
C ARG A 139 -20.23 -1.52 -9.73
N PRO A 140 -19.22 -0.74 -9.29
CA PRO A 140 -17.88 -0.88 -9.84
C PRO A 140 -17.43 -2.34 -9.73
N GLY A 141 -16.85 -2.88 -10.80
CA GLY A 141 -16.37 -4.25 -10.83
C GLY A 141 -15.33 -4.49 -9.73
N LEU A 142 -15.35 -5.69 -9.14
CA LEU A 142 -14.35 -6.09 -8.14
C LEU A 142 -13.02 -6.48 -8.78
N LYS A 143 -12.98 -6.67 -10.10
CA LYS A 143 -11.78 -7.13 -10.79
C LYS A 143 -10.67 -6.09 -10.75
N VAL A 144 -9.50 -6.50 -10.29
CA VAL A 144 -8.29 -5.66 -10.26
C VAL A 144 -7.92 -5.25 -11.68
N ALA A 145 -7.96 -6.20 -12.63
CA ALA A 145 -7.66 -5.94 -14.04
C ALA A 145 -8.57 -4.86 -14.67
N ASP A 146 -9.88 -4.93 -14.42
CA ASP A 146 -10.85 -3.96 -14.95
C ASP A 146 -10.53 -2.55 -14.44
N TYR A 147 -10.22 -2.42 -13.15
CA TYR A 147 -9.87 -1.13 -12.58
C TYR A 147 -8.55 -0.56 -13.10
N LEU A 148 -7.52 -1.41 -13.24
CA LEU A 148 -6.27 -0.97 -13.84
C LEU A 148 -6.51 -0.41 -15.25
N ALA A 149 -7.33 -1.10 -16.05
CA ALA A 149 -7.71 -0.63 -17.37
C ALA A 149 -8.44 0.74 -17.32
N GLU A 150 -9.34 0.95 -16.36
CA GLU A 150 -10.03 2.24 -16.16
C GLU A 150 -9.06 3.39 -15.85
N VAL A 151 -7.98 3.13 -15.10
CA VAL A 151 -6.93 4.14 -14.81
C VAL A 151 -5.85 4.21 -15.89
N GLY A 152 -5.96 3.42 -16.97
CA GLY A 152 -5.06 3.42 -18.12
C GLY A 152 -3.81 2.57 -17.95
N LEU A 153 -3.83 1.59 -17.05
CA LEU A 153 -2.76 0.62 -16.80
C LEU A 153 -3.21 -0.78 -17.24
N GLN A 154 -2.26 -1.66 -17.53
CA GLN A 154 -2.57 -3.07 -17.84
C GLN A 154 -2.03 -3.97 -16.73
N LEU A 155 -2.82 -5.00 -16.40
CA LEU A 155 -2.39 -6.06 -15.49
C LEU A 155 -1.89 -7.25 -16.29
N LYS A 156 -0.67 -7.70 -16.03
CA LYS A 156 -0.19 -9.02 -16.41
C LYS A 156 -0.18 -9.91 -15.16
N PRO A 157 -1.10 -10.88 -15.03
CA PRO A 157 -1.14 -11.77 -13.89
C PRO A 157 0.10 -12.67 -13.84
N SER A 158 0.44 -13.15 -12.65
CA SER A 158 1.46 -14.17 -12.48
C SER A 158 1.03 -15.48 -13.14
N LEU A 159 2.01 -16.27 -13.59
CA LEU A 159 1.72 -17.59 -14.15
C LEU A 159 1.24 -18.52 -13.03
N PRO A 160 0.26 -19.39 -13.30
CA PRO A 160 -0.11 -20.41 -12.34
C PRO A 160 1.09 -21.32 -12.02
N PRO A 161 1.14 -21.91 -10.82
CA PRO A 161 2.23 -22.80 -10.46
C PRO A 161 2.26 -24.00 -11.42
N SER A 162 3.45 -24.38 -11.87
CA SER A 162 3.62 -25.56 -12.73
C SER A 162 3.30 -26.88 -12.03
N ASN A 163 3.32 -26.88 -10.68
CA ASN A 163 3.04 -28.04 -9.85
C ASN A 163 2.24 -27.62 -8.62
N GLU A 164 0.93 -27.93 -8.61
CA GLU A 164 0.04 -27.57 -7.51
C GLU A 164 0.39 -28.24 -6.16
N ALA A 165 0.90 -29.47 -6.19
CA ALA A 165 1.22 -30.19 -4.96
C ALA A 165 2.46 -29.58 -4.26
N GLU A 166 3.48 -29.24 -5.05
CA GLU A 166 4.66 -28.50 -4.59
C GLU A 166 4.25 -27.11 -4.06
N ASP A 167 3.40 -26.38 -4.79
CA ASP A 167 2.95 -25.05 -4.37
C ASP A 167 2.19 -25.11 -3.03
N LYS A 168 1.26 -26.07 -2.86
CA LYS A 168 0.56 -26.29 -1.58
C LYS A 168 1.51 -26.66 -0.44
N ALA A 169 2.58 -27.39 -0.71
CA ALA A 169 3.60 -27.69 0.30
C ALA A 169 4.37 -26.42 0.70
N LEU A 170 4.73 -25.58 -0.27
CA LEU A 170 5.38 -24.29 -0.03
C LEU A 170 4.47 -23.32 0.73
N GLU A 171 3.16 -23.30 0.44
CA GLU A 171 2.19 -22.50 1.19
C GLU A 171 2.12 -22.92 2.66
N ARG A 172 2.03 -24.23 2.94
CA ARG A 172 2.03 -24.76 4.31
C ARG A 172 3.32 -24.43 5.06
N LEU A 173 4.45 -24.57 4.39
CA LEU A 173 5.76 -24.23 4.93
C LEU A 173 5.86 -22.73 5.26
N ALA A 174 5.45 -21.86 4.34
CA ALA A 174 5.40 -20.42 4.55
C ALA A 174 4.50 -20.04 5.75
N GLY A 175 3.32 -20.65 5.84
CA GLY A 175 2.40 -20.50 6.96
C GLY A 175 3.07 -20.83 8.29
N PHE A 176 3.69 -22.01 8.37
CA PHE A 176 4.35 -22.50 9.57
C PHE A 176 5.56 -21.64 9.98
N MET A 177 6.34 -21.16 9.00
CA MET A 177 7.47 -20.26 9.21
C MET A 177 7.02 -18.91 9.78
N GLY A 178 6.00 -18.29 9.19
CA GLY A 178 5.52 -16.97 9.62
C GLY A 178 4.90 -16.98 11.02
N GLU A 179 4.06 -17.98 11.32
CA GLU A 179 3.45 -18.13 12.66
C GLU A 179 4.47 -18.35 13.79
N ARG A 180 5.68 -18.82 13.46
CA ARG A 180 6.72 -19.19 14.43
C ARG A 180 8.02 -18.44 14.18
N TYR A 181 7.93 -17.26 13.57
CA TYR A 181 9.11 -16.53 13.14
C TYR A 181 10.05 -16.19 14.30
N SER A 182 9.53 -15.84 15.48
CA SER A 182 10.34 -15.56 16.68
C SER A 182 11.28 -16.70 17.08
N ALA A 183 10.86 -17.96 16.89
CA ALA A 183 11.70 -19.13 17.14
C ALA A 183 12.70 -19.39 16.01
N PHE A 184 12.40 -18.92 14.80
CA PHE A 184 13.10 -19.24 13.55
C PHE A 184 14.04 -18.12 13.07
N GLU A 185 13.90 -16.88 13.53
CA GLU A 185 14.59 -15.68 13.02
C GLU A 185 16.11 -15.87 12.88
N GLY A 186 16.76 -16.45 13.89
CA GLY A 186 18.20 -16.64 13.89
C GLY A 186 18.68 -17.67 12.88
N LEU A 187 17.91 -18.75 12.69
CA LEU A 187 18.17 -19.75 11.66
C LEU A 187 17.87 -19.17 10.27
N TYR A 188 16.78 -18.42 10.13
CA TYR A 188 16.39 -17.76 8.89
C TYR A 188 17.47 -16.82 8.38
N ALA A 189 18.07 -16.00 9.26
CA ALA A 189 19.16 -15.11 8.89
C ALA A 189 20.34 -15.87 8.24
N ARG A 190 20.71 -17.04 8.78
CA ARG A 190 21.76 -17.90 8.21
C ARG A 190 21.33 -18.51 6.89
N LEU A 191 20.11 -19.02 6.81
CA LEU A 191 19.53 -19.62 5.61
C LEU A 191 19.45 -18.62 4.46
N LYS A 192 18.88 -17.43 4.70
CA LYS A 192 18.76 -16.34 3.73
C LYS A 192 20.13 -15.90 3.21
N SER A 193 21.09 -15.68 4.11
CA SER A 193 22.47 -15.32 3.74
C SER A 193 23.17 -16.40 2.91
N ALA A 194 22.95 -17.67 3.22
CA ALA A 194 23.51 -18.79 2.46
C ALA A 194 22.86 -18.94 1.08
N ALA A 195 21.54 -18.76 0.99
CA ALA A 195 20.78 -18.83 -0.26
C ALA A 195 21.17 -17.67 -1.21
N ALA A 196 21.27 -16.44 -0.70
CA ALA A 196 21.67 -15.26 -1.47
C ALA A 196 23.09 -15.38 -2.07
N ARG A 197 23.95 -16.21 -1.45
CA ARG A 197 25.33 -16.48 -1.93
C ARG A 197 25.43 -17.76 -2.77
N GLY A 198 24.34 -18.18 -3.42
CA GLY A 198 24.36 -19.30 -4.35
C GLY A 198 24.32 -20.68 -3.72
N GLY A 199 23.92 -20.82 -2.45
CA GLY A 199 23.78 -22.13 -1.79
C GLY A 199 25.01 -22.54 -0.96
N ALA A 200 25.58 -21.62 -0.18
CA ALA A 200 26.71 -21.94 0.69
C ALA A 200 26.32 -22.89 1.84
N ASP A 201 27.27 -23.68 2.35
CA ASP A 201 27.07 -24.41 3.60
C ASP A 201 26.93 -23.42 4.76
N PHE A 202 26.03 -23.71 5.69
CA PHE A 202 25.92 -22.97 6.93
C PHE A 202 25.67 -23.89 8.12
N GLN A 203 25.94 -23.33 9.30
CA GLN A 203 25.65 -23.97 10.57
C GLN A 203 24.91 -23.00 11.49
N TYR A 204 24.08 -23.53 12.38
CA TYR A 204 23.34 -22.75 13.35
C TYR A 204 23.28 -23.47 14.70
N SER A 205 23.68 -22.77 15.76
CA SER A 205 23.63 -23.31 17.12
C SER A 205 22.24 -23.12 17.72
N LEU A 206 21.72 -24.18 18.30
CA LEU A 206 20.43 -24.22 18.99
C LEU A 206 20.60 -24.28 20.52
N SER A 207 21.81 -24.02 21.01
CA SER A 207 22.14 -24.18 22.43
C SER A 207 21.40 -23.20 23.33
N ALA A 208 21.14 -21.99 22.83
CA ALA A 208 20.40 -20.94 23.55
C ALA A 208 18.88 -21.07 23.43
N LEU A 209 18.38 -21.97 22.57
CA LEU A 209 16.95 -22.11 22.30
C LEU A 209 16.27 -23.06 23.29
N SER A 210 14.96 -22.86 23.49
CA SER A 210 14.11 -23.80 24.23
C SER A 210 13.98 -25.14 23.48
N GLN A 211 13.52 -26.19 24.17
CA GLN A 211 13.26 -27.49 23.51
C GLN A 211 12.16 -27.37 22.44
N GLN A 212 11.16 -26.53 22.67
CA GLN A 212 10.10 -26.25 21.70
C GLN A 212 10.67 -25.55 20.45
N ASP A 213 11.56 -24.59 20.62
CA ASP A 213 12.17 -23.86 19.51
C ASP A 213 13.15 -24.74 18.74
N ILE A 214 13.88 -25.63 19.42
CA ILE A 214 14.66 -26.69 18.76
C ILE A 214 13.76 -27.53 17.85
N GLY A 215 12.64 -28.01 18.39
CA GLY A 215 11.65 -28.78 17.62
C GLY A 215 11.18 -28.00 16.39
N THR A 216 10.81 -26.74 16.57
CA THR A 216 10.37 -25.84 15.49
C THR A 216 11.43 -25.69 14.40
N ASN A 217 12.68 -25.37 14.77
CA ASN A 217 13.77 -25.17 13.82
C ASN A 217 14.09 -26.46 13.04
N THR A 218 14.14 -27.61 13.72
CA THR A 218 14.40 -28.89 13.07
C THR A 218 13.26 -29.32 12.13
N GLN A 219 12.01 -29.03 12.49
CA GLN A 219 10.85 -29.30 11.65
C GLN A 219 10.84 -28.44 10.38
N ILE A 220 11.14 -27.14 10.50
CA ILE A 220 11.28 -26.24 9.36
C ILE A 220 12.38 -26.75 8.42
N CYS A 221 13.56 -27.11 8.96
CA CYS A 221 14.64 -27.67 8.14
C CYS A 221 14.25 -28.99 7.45
N LEU A 222 13.50 -29.86 8.13
CA LEU A 222 13.02 -31.10 7.54
C LEU A 222 12.08 -30.81 6.36
N TRP A 223 11.11 -29.91 6.53
CA TRP A 223 10.19 -29.53 5.45
C TRP A 223 10.88 -28.80 4.30
N LEU A 224 11.85 -27.93 4.61
CA LEU A 224 12.70 -27.33 3.57
C LEU A 224 13.48 -28.41 2.80
N LYS A 225 13.94 -29.48 3.46
CA LYS A 225 14.62 -30.60 2.81
C LYS A 225 13.68 -31.42 1.93
N GLU A 226 12.49 -31.73 2.43
CA GLU A 226 11.44 -32.48 1.69
C GLU A 226 10.94 -31.70 0.47
N ALA A 227 10.84 -30.37 0.57
CA ALA A 227 10.49 -29.48 -0.54
C ALA A 227 11.65 -29.23 -1.53
N GLY A 228 12.82 -29.85 -1.34
CA GLY A 228 13.99 -29.65 -2.21
C GLY A 228 14.72 -28.32 -2.03
N LEU A 229 14.27 -27.47 -1.09
CA LEU A 229 14.87 -26.17 -0.78
C LEU A 229 16.22 -26.30 -0.04
N LEU A 230 16.49 -27.45 0.58
CA LEU A 230 17.82 -27.80 1.11
C LEU A 230 18.43 -28.98 0.33
N GLN A 231 19.66 -28.79 -0.16
CA GLN A 231 20.47 -29.89 -0.69
C GLN A 231 20.99 -30.77 0.43
N LYS A 232 21.38 -30.18 1.57
CA LYS A 232 21.87 -30.92 2.75
C LYS A 232 21.18 -30.41 3.99
N TYR A 233 20.85 -31.32 4.89
CA TYR A 233 20.36 -31.03 6.23
C TYR A 233 20.80 -32.14 7.19
N THR A 234 21.38 -31.76 8.31
CA THR A 234 21.73 -32.67 9.41
C THR A 234 21.60 -31.93 10.74
N TYR A 235 21.00 -32.59 11.72
CA TYR A 235 20.94 -32.10 13.09
C TYR A 235 21.80 -32.98 14.01
N SER A 236 22.68 -32.35 14.78
CA SER A 236 23.46 -33.00 15.84
C SER A 236 22.84 -32.69 17.19
N SER A 237 22.22 -33.70 17.82
CA SER A 237 21.67 -33.57 19.18
C SER A 237 22.76 -33.34 20.22
N LYS A 238 23.90 -34.03 20.09
CA LYS A 238 25.07 -33.87 20.97
C LYS A 238 25.61 -32.44 20.97
N GLN A 239 25.68 -31.81 19.81
CA GLN A 239 26.22 -30.45 19.66
C GLN A 239 25.13 -29.36 19.66
N ARG A 240 23.85 -29.77 19.70
CA ARG A 240 22.67 -28.90 19.52
C ARG A 240 22.87 -27.95 18.34
N ARG A 241 23.15 -28.51 17.16
CA ARG A 241 23.57 -27.74 15.98
C ARG A 241 22.95 -28.28 14.70
N ILE A 242 22.51 -27.36 13.85
CA ILE A 242 22.06 -27.63 12.48
C ILE A 242 23.23 -27.39 11.53
N TYR A 243 23.37 -28.27 10.56
CA TYR A 243 24.23 -28.15 9.39
C TYR A 243 23.35 -28.25 8.15
N ALA A 244 23.42 -27.28 7.26
CA ALA A 244 22.57 -27.28 6.08
C ALA A 244 23.20 -26.57 4.88
N ARG A 245 22.72 -26.92 3.70
CA ARG A 245 23.03 -26.26 2.42
C ARG A 245 21.73 -25.97 1.69
N PRO A 246 21.40 -24.70 1.38
CA PRO A 246 20.25 -24.37 0.55
C PRO A 246 20.47 -24.79 -0.91
N SER A 247 19.38 -24.99 -1.63
CA SER A 247 19.44 -25.22 -3.08
C SER A 247 19.95 -23.99 -3.81
N SER A 248 20.74 -24.23 -4.86
CA SER A 248 21.27 -23.20 -5.76
C SER A 248 20.36 -22.91 -6.95
N GLU A 249 19.21 -23.59 -7.07
CA GLU A 249 18.23 -23.31 -8.12
C GLU A 249 17.55 -21.96 -7.90
N GLY A 250 17.41 -21.15 -8.96
CA GLY A 250 16.88 -19.78 -8.85
C GLY A 250 15.48 -19.70 -8.23
N LYS A 251 14.57 -20.61 -8.58
CA LYS A 251 13.21 -20.66 -7.98
C LYS A 251 13.24 -20.91 -6.46
N HIS A 252 14.17 -21.74 -6.00
CA HIS A 252 14.35 -22.04 -4.57
C HIS A 252 15.00 -20.86 -3.84
N GLN A 253 15.95 -20.18 -4.47
CA GLN A 253 16.55 -18.97 -3.92
C GLN A 253 15.52 -17.86 -3.70
N GLY A 254 14.63 -17.61 -4.68
CA GLY A 254 13.55 -16.63 -4.55
C GLY A 254 12.65 -16.91 -3.34
N PHE A 255 12.22 -18.17 -3.18
CA PHE A 255 11.44 -18.58 -2.01
C PHE A 255 12.18 -18.32 -0.70
N LEU A 256 13.45 -18.75 -0.59
CA LEU A 256 14.25 -18.64 0.63
C LEU A 256 14.63 -17.19 1.00
N THR A 257 14.73 -16.31 0.01
CA THR A 257 15.20 -14.93 0.22
C THR A 257 14.07 -13.93 0.45
N GLY A 258 12.82 -14.26 0.13
CA GLY A 258 11.67 -13.40 0.38
C GLY A 258 10.32 -14.04 0.08
N GLY A 259 10.22 -14.87 -0.95
CA GLY A 259 8.93 -15.37 -1.46
C GLY A 259 8.11 -16.20 -0.47
N TRP A 260 8.73 -16.83 0.54
CA TRP A 260 7.96 -17.48 1.62
C TRP A 260 7.15 -16.46 2.44
N PHE A 261 7.67 -15.25 2.63
CA PHE A 261 7.03 -14.23 3.45
C PHE A 261 5.86 -13.59 2.71
N GLU A 262 6.03 -13.29 1.41
CA GLU A 262 4.92 -12.89 0.53
C GLU A 262 3.77 -13.90 0.58
N ARG A 263 4.09 -15.20 0.51
CA ARG A 263 3.11 -16.29 0.62
C ARG A 263 2.42 -16.34 1.98
N TYR A 264 3.17 -16.10 3.06
CA TYR A 264 2.60 -16.02 4.40
C TYR A 264 1.63 -14.83 4.53
N VAL A 265 2.06 -13.64 4.12
CA VAL A 265 1.23 -12.42 4.15
C VAL A 265 -0.03 -12.59 3.31
N ARG A 266 0.09 -13.14 2.09
CA ARG A 266 -1.07 -13.49 1.24
C ARG A 266 -2.08 -14.37 1.97
N GLN A 267 -1.61 -15.40 2.68
CA GLN A 267 -2.49 -16.28 3.46
C GLN A 267 -3.19 -15.52 4.60
N ARG A 268 -2.48 -14.64 5.31
CA ARG A 268 -3.08 -13.80 6.37
C ARG A 268 -4.14 -12.86 5.83
N VAL A 269 -3.86 -12.19 4.70
CA VAL A 269 -4.81 -11.32 4.01
C VAL A 269 -6.06 -12.09 3.59
N GLN A 270 -5.90 -13.23 2.91
CA GLN A 270 -7.01 -14.08 2.49
C GLN A 270 -7.84 -14.59 3.68
N LEU A 271 -7.18 -15.01 4.77
CA LEU A 271 -7.86 -15.45 5.98
C LEU A 271 -8.67 -14.31 6.61
N SER A 272 -8.12 -13.10 6.68
CA SER A 272 -8.79 -11.92 7.22
C SER A 272 -10.05 -11.55 6.43
N LEU A 273 -9.95 -11.57 5.09
CA LEU A 273 -11.09 -11.34 4.19
C LEU A 273 -12.17 -12.40 4.33
N ARG A 274 -11.78 -13.69 4.35
CA ARG A 274 -12.70 -14.83 4.48
C ARG A 274 -13.44 -14.82 5.82
N ARG A 275 -12.74 -14.57 6.94
CA ARG A 275 -13.35 -14.50 8.28
C ARG A 275 -14.43 -13.42 8.37
N ARG A 276 -14.28 -12.35 7.59
CA ARG A 276 -15.21 -11.21 7.54
C ARG A 276 -16.27 -11.34 6.43
N ASN A 277 -16.22 -12.40 5.63
CA ASN A 277 -17.08 -12.59 4.47
C ASN A 277 -17.07 -11.40 3.49
N ILE A 278 -15.90 -10.75 3.34
CA ILE A 278 -15.73 -9.64 2.41
C ILE A 278 -15.51 -10.22 1.01
N PRO A 279 -16.33 -9.89 0.00
CA PRO A 279 -16.04 -10.28 -1.38
C PRO A 279 -14.82 -9.53 -1.90
N TYR A 280 -13.92 -10.22 -2.58
CA TYR A 280 -12.67 -9.63 -3.07
C TYR A 280 -12.21 -10.25 -4.39
N ASP A 281 -11.38 -9.50 -5.11
CA ASP A 281 -10.46 -10.00 -6.13
C ASP A 281 -9.04 -9.75 -5.64
N LEU A 282 -8.15 -10.73 -5.83
CA LEU A 282 -6.80 -10.72 -5.29
C LEU A 282 -5.82 -11.22 -6.34
N GLU A 283 -4.81 -10.41 -6.62
CA GLU A 283 -3.76 -10.71 -7.59
C GLU A 283 -2.43 -10.77 -6.84
N ALA A 284 -1.78 -11.94 -6.87
CA ALA A 284 -0.49 -12.18 -6.22
C ALA A 284 0.64 -12.10 -7.24
N ASN A 285 1.68 -11.34 -6.90
CA ASN A 285 2.82 -11.00 -7.73
C ASN A 285 2.45 -10.53 -9.15
N PRO A 286 1.44 -9.66 -9.35
CA PRO A 286 1.13 -9.12 -10.66
C PRO A 286 2.22 -8.17 -11.17
N LEU A 287 2.34 -8.11 -12.49
CA LEU A 287 3.13 -7.10 -13.18
C LEU A 287 2.20 -6.06 -13.79
N ILE A 288 2.28 -4.82 -13.30
CA ILE A 288 1.57 -3.67 -13.85
C ILE A 288 2.38 -3.11 -15.01
N LEU A 289 1.73 -2.87 -16.14
CA LEU A 289 2.34 -2.33 -17.35
C LEU A 289 1.78 -0.93 -17.62
N TYR A 290 2.69 0.03 -17.79
CA TYR A 290 2.36 1.39 -18.18
C TYR A 290 2.33 1.52 -19.71
N PRO A 291 1.55 2.49 -20.27
CA PRO A 291 1.50 2.73 -21.71
C PRO A 291 2.85 3.07 -22.35
N ASN A 292 3.78 3.65 -21.60
CA ASN A 292 5.11 4.00 -22.06
C ASN A 292 6.11 2.82 -22.04
N GLY A 293 5.67 1.63 -21.59
CA GLY A 293 6.48 0.43 -21.49
C GLY A 293 7.09 0.17 -20.11
N ASP A 294 6.96 1.11 -19.17
CA ASP A 294 7.41 0.92 -17.79
C ASP A 294 6.64 -0.22 -17.12
N ARG A 295 7.28 -0.85 -16.13
CA ARG A 295 6.75 -2.04 -15.46
C ARG A 295 6.91 -1.89 -13.96
N PHE A 296 5.90 -2.32 -13.21
CA PHE A 296 5.92 -2.29 -11.76
C PHE A 296 5.40 -3.62 -11.21
N GLU A 297 6.22 -4.32 -10.44
CA GLU A 297 5.83 -5.53 -9.73
C GLU A 297 5.28 -5.15 -8.35
N VAL A 298 4.19 -5.79 -7.96
CA VAL A 298 3.58 -5.63 -6.64
C VAL A 298 3.41 -7.01 -6.05
N ASP A 299 3.70 -7.21 -4.76
CA ASP A 299 3.53 -8.53 -4.15
C ASP A 299 2.06 -8.95 -4.08
N LEU A 300 1.17 -8.01 -3.74
CA LEU A 300 -0.26 -8.30 -3.67
C LEU A 300 -1.12 -7.06 -3.95
N LEU A 301 -2.11 -7.22 -4.82
CA LEU A 301 -3.21 -6.28 -4.99
C LEU A 301 -4.51 -6.92 -4.53
N VAL A 302 -5.30 -6.20 -3.73
CA VAL A 302 -6.59 -6.68 -3.24
C VAL A 302 -7.66 -5.64 -3.45
N ARG A 303 -8.66 -5.98 -4.24
CA ARG A 303 -9.82 -5.11 -4.47
C ARG A 303 -11.05 -5.69 -3.80
N THR A 304 -11.70 -4.86 -2.99
CA THR A 304 -12.98 -5.12 -2.34
C THR A 304 -14.00 -4.08 -2.80
N PRO A 305 -15.29 -4.16 -2.42
CA PRO A 305 -16.26 -3.13 -2.79
C PRO A 305 -15.88 -1.71 -2.37
N ASN A 306 -15.16 -1.57 -1.25
CA ASN A 306 -14.93 -0.27 -0.58
C ASN A 306 -13.44 0.09 -0.40
N ARG A 307 -12.53 -0.83 -0.71
CA ARG A 307 -11.09 -0.70 -0.49
C ARG A 307 -10.31 -1.28 -1.66
N PHE A 308 -9.19 -0.65 -1.98
CA PHE A 308 -8.21 -1.18 -2.91
C PHE A 308 -6.85 -1.15 -2.22
N LEU A 309 -6.37 -2.32 -1.80
CA LEU A 309 -5.12 -2.47 -1.07
C LEU A 309 -3.98 -2.78 -2.01
N LEU A 310 -2.84 -2.13 -1.75
CA LEU A 310 -1.53 -2.53 -2.23
C LEU A 310 -0.79 -3.09 -1.02
N VAL A 311 -0.31 -4.32 -1.10
CA VAL A 311 0.51 -4.92 -0.03
C VAL A 311 1.89 -5.23 -0.58
N GLU A 312 2.91 -4.77 0.13
CA GLU A 312 4.31 -4.98 -0.19
C GLU A 312 5.01 -5.65 0.99
N CYS A 313 5.83 -6.67 0.73
CA CYS A 313 6.50 -7.48 1.73
C CYS A 313 8.01 -7.30 1.63
N LYS A 314 8.68 -7.10 2.78
CA LYS A 314 10.14 -7.04 2.84
C LYS A 314 10.68 -7.87 3.98
N THR A 315 11.72 -8.62 3.67
CA THR A 315 12.49 -9.43 4.64
C THR A 315 13.89 -8.84 4.90
N GLY A 316 14.16 -7.64 4.40
CA GLY A 316 15.45 -6.95 4.43
C GLY A 316 15.27 -5.45 4.15
N GLU A 317 16.26 -4.81 3.52
CA GLU A 317 16.23 -3.37 3.20
C GLU A 317 14.97 -2.97 2.41
N PHE A 318 14.38 -1.84 2.78
CA PHE A 318 13.10 -1.38 2.24
C PHE A 318 13.08 0.11 1.84
N ASP A 319 14.03 0.93 2.30
CA ASP A 319 13.99 2.38 2.14
C ASP A 319 13.94 2.84 0.67
N GLU A 320 14.73 2.21 -0.21
CA GLU A 320 14.82 2.58 -1.64
C GLU A 320 13.56 2.25 -2.47
N ALA A 321 12.59 1.55 -1.87
CA ALA A 321 11.36 1.13 -2.55
C ALA A 321 10.15 2.01 -2.19
N LEU A 322 10.19 2.74 -1.07
CA LEU A 322 9.02 3.44 -0.53
C LEU A 322 8.48 4.52 -1.49
N ASP A 323 9.37 5.36 -2.04
CA ASP A 323 9.00 6.37 -3.04
C ASP A 323 8.31 5.75 -4.26
N ARG A 324 8.83 4.62 -4.73
CA ARG A 324 8.28 3.87 -5.87
C ARG A 324 6.86 3.36 -5.59
N HIS A 325 6.61 2.92 -4.36
CA HIS A 325 5.29 2.46 -3.94
C HIS A 325 4.30 3.60 -3.73
N GLN A 326 4.76 4.75 -3.22
CA GLN A 326 3.94 5.96 -3.14
C GLN A 326 3.45 6.40 -4.53
N ARG A 327 4.35 6.33 -5.52
CA ARG A 327 4.08 6.66 -6.92
C ARG A 327 2.99 5.76 -7.53
N ILE A 328 3.17 4.44 -7.50
CA ILE A 328 2.17 3.52 -8.05
C ILE A 328 0.84 3.59 -7.27
N ALA A 329 0.87 3.81 -5.95
CA ALA A 329 -0.36 3.98 -5.16
C ALA A 329 -1.14 5.23 -5.60
N SER A 330 -0.45 6.35 -5.87
CA SER A 330 -1.06 7.55 -6.44
C SER A 330 -1.65 7.27 -7.83
N ASP A 331 -0.93 6.57 -8.69
CA ASP A 331 -1.38 6.25 -10.06
C ASP A 331 -2.62 5.33 -10.05
N LEU A 332 -2.66 4.39 -9.11
CA LEU A 332 -3.81 3.51 -8.81
C LEU A 332 -4.88 4.18 -7.95
N ARG A 333 -4.70 5.44 -7.52
CA ARG A 333 -5.62 6.18 -6.64
C ARG A 333 -5.93 5.43 -5.34
N ILE A 334 -4.95 4.70 -4.83
CA ILE A 334 -4.99 3.99 -3.55
C ILE A 334 -4.62 4.99 -2.44
N PRO A 335 -5.50 5.24 -1.45
CA PRO A 335 -5.14 6.07 -0.31
C PRO A 335 -3.93 5.51 0.44
N ALA A 336 -3.06 6.37 0.96
CA ALA A 336 -1.84 5.96 1.68
C ALA A 336 -2.11 4.89 2.77
N LYS A 337 -3.19 5.04 3.55
CA LYS A 337 -3.60 4.07 4.58
C LYS A 337 -4.01 2.68 4.06
N GLN A 338 -4.24 2.54 2.76
CA GLN A 338 -4.52 1.27 2.08
C GLN A 338 -3.27 0.68 1.41
N VAL A 339 -2.13 1.36 1.51
CA VAL A 339 -0.82 0.80 1.21
C VAL A 339 -0.30 0.14 2.49
N LEU A 340 -0.19 -1.18 2.49
CA LEU A 340 0.27 -1.99 3.61
C LEU A 340 1.68 -2.50 3.34
N TYR A 341 2.65 -1.99 4.09
CA TYR A 341 4.02 -2.50 4.08
C TYR A 341 4.19 -3.51 5.22
N VAL A 342 4.48 -4.76 4.89
CA VAL A 342 4.76 -5.79 5.88
C VAL A 342 6.28 -6.02 5.93
N LEU A 343 6.89 -5.64 7.03
CA LEU A 343 8.33 -5.68 7.26
C LEU A 343 8.66 -6.75 8.31
N LEU A 344 9.33 -7.81 7.89
CA LEU A 344 9.64 -8.95 8.75
C LEU A 344 10.66 -8.57 9.83
N GLY A 345 10.34 -8.84 11.09
CA GLY A 345 11.25 -8.68 12.23
C GLY A 345 11.55 -7.23 12.60
N ILE A 346 10.87 -6.25 12.01
CA ILE A 346 11.04 -4.83 12.36
C ILE A 346 10.25 -4.51 13.64
N PRO A 347 10.87 -3.88 14.67
CA PRO A 347 10.18 -3.53 15.91
C PRO A 347 9.06 -2.51 15.71
N GLU A 348 7.98 -2.64 16.49
CA GLU A 348 6.78 -1.79 16.41
C GLU A 348 7.06 -0.28 16.51
N PRO A 349 7.94 0.22 17.41
CA PRO A 349 8.26 1.66 17.46
C PRO A 349 8.81 2.21 16.14
N VAL A 350 9.58 1.40 15.40
CA VAL A 350 10.11 1.79 14.08
C VAL A 350 8.98 1.82 13.04
N LEU A 351 8.03 0.88 13.12
CA LEU A 351 6.86 0.88 12.24
C LEU A 351 5.99 2.12 12.46
N ASP A 352 5.81 2.55 13.71
CA ASP A 352 5.03 3.75 14.06
C ASP A 352 5.67 5.04 13.51
N GLU A 353 7.00 5.15 13.59
CA GLU A 353 7.76 6.24 12.98
C GLU A 353 7.58 6.26 11.46
N LEU A 354 7.73 5.11 10.80
CA LEU A 354 7.51 4.98 9.35
C LEU A 354 6.08 5.31 8.95
N SER A 355 5.08 4.85 9.70
CA SER A 355 3.67 5.19 9.47
C SER A 355 3.39 6.68 9.62
N SER A 356 4.06 7.36 10.55
CA SER A 356 3.95 8.80 10.74
C SER A 356 4.60 9.58 9.59
N GLN A 357 5.75 9.10 9.10
CA GLN A 357 6.49 9.73 8.01
C GLN A 357 5.81 9.57 6.65
N TRP A 358 5.34 8.37 6.31
CA TRP A 358 4.86 8.04 4.97
C TRP A 358 3.33 8.04 4.85
N GLY A 359 2.61 7.97 5.98
CA GLY A 359 1.16 7.84 6.00
C GLY A 359 0.63 6.46 5.58
N PHE A 360 1.53 5.53 5.21
CA PHE A 360 1.21 4.13 4.95
C PHE A 360 0.86 3.39 6.24
N THR A 361 0.31 2.20 6.06
CA THR A 361 0.14 1.23 7.14
C THR A 361 1.36 0.32 7.14
N PHE A 362 2.11 0.32 8.24
CA PHE A 362 3.24 -0.60 8.42
C PHE A 362 2.88 -1.69 9.43
N ALA A 363 3.30 -2.91 9.13
CA ALA A 363 3.10 -4.07 9.98
C ALA A 363 4.36 -4.95 10.00
N ASN A 364 4.49 -5.77 11.02
CA ASN A 364 5.41 -6.91 11.02
C ASN A 364 4.61 -8.22 11.13
N GLU A 365 5.29 -9.35 11.26
CA GLU A 365 4.66 -10.66 11.40
C GLU A 365 3.77 -10.82 12.64
N LYS A 366 3.91 -9.95 13.65
CA LYS A 366 3.13 -9.96 14.89
C LYS A 366 1.91 -9.06 14.81
N THR A 367 2.05 -7.88 14.19
CA THR A 367 0.99 -6.87 14.11
C THR A 367 0.16 -6.94 12.84
N LEU A 368 0.54 -7.76 11.87
CA LEU A 368 -0.16 -7.89 10.58
C LEU A 368 -1.66 -8.13 10.73
N ASP A 369 -2.07 -9.02 11.63
CA ASP A 369 -3.49 -9.32 11.80
C ASP A 369 -4.27 -8.10 12.26
N GLU A 370 -3.78 -7.39 13.29
CA GLU A 370 -4.36 -6.16 13.82
C GLU A 370 -4.47 -5.08 12.74
N GLN A 371 -3.40 -4.84 11.99
CA GLN A 371 -3.38 -3.85 10.92
C GLN A 371 -4.36 -4.21 9.79
N LEU A 372 -4.50 -5.50 9.45
CA LEU A 372 -5.51 -5.94 8.50
C LEU A 372 -6.92 -5.71 9.02
N GLU A 373 -7.17 -5.84 10.33
CA GLU A 373 -8.48 -5.52 10.90
C GLU A 373 -8.81 -4.04 10.74
N ALA A 374 -7.83 -3.16 10.99
CA ALA A 374 -8.02 -1.72 10.87
C ALA A 374 -8.21 -1.25 9.42
N VAL A 375 -7.49 -1.83 8.46
CA VAL A 375 -7.49 -1.38 7.05
C VAL A 375 -8.68 -1.92 6.25
N LEU A 376 -9.19 -3.12 6.60
CA LEU A 376 -10.29 -3.77 5.87
C LEU A 376 -11.69 -3.32 6.31
N VAL A 377 -11.80 -2.61 7.43
CA VAL A 377 -13.03 -1.95 7.90
C VAL A 377 -13.17 -0.58 7.23
#